data_AF-A0A2I0QI99-F1
#
_entry.id   AF-A0A2I0QI99-F1
#
_cell.length_a   1.000
_cell.length_b   1.000
_cell.length_c   1.000
_cell.angle_alpha   90.00
_cell.angle_beta   90.00
_cell.angle_gamma   90.00
#
_symmetry.space_group_name_H-M   'P 1'
#
loop_
_entity.id
_entity.type
_entity.pdbx_description
1 polymer ?
#
loop_
_entity_poly.entity_id
_entity_poly.type
_entity_poly.pdbx_seq_one_letter_code
_entity_poly.pdbx_strand_id
1 'polypeptide(L)'
;MQGVNLPTSKNLDKWVEGVSGRIIEPLFIISVLTFILAIIKPFVSGANQIPPIVFTAIFIILGILSSYFVYMYFRKVKNYYLMGVPVLIFTEALFSYHGMNSVGWMAGDFNVFGVVIGIYLLFYVLSVHKFLSKEVAAVIAVVISVFLFHLVPATNPYLTSGDAFDSHWHYKIVNNTYTTEHVMDYDNLTYPKITDPDYYASTPESQWKTSGGLDFSTNFNLHAVFMASTAKILSPLGINQYDTAMLFGGLMAGFAVLFMYLFLREIFYAYAPHNKLVGLIGAFCLGFNYLYSTRSIAGSDEASEMGLMLMAATMYVIFNAIKNKSLKWTLLAGITFFFFSVAWSGYAAYALYALGLFAVLYALAKFLNKENTFSHVP
;
A
#
# COMPACT_ATOMS: atom_id res chain seq x y z
N MET A 1 1.43 35.60 -3.49
CA MET A 1 0.56 34.83 -4.41
C MET A 1 1.16 34.96 -5.80
N GLN A 2 1.94 33.99 -6.25
CA GLN A 2 2.45 33.99 -7.63
C GLN A 2 1.28 33.65 -8.56
N GLY A 3 0.99 34.53 -9.51
CA GLY A 3 -0.09 34.34 -10.48
C GLY A 3 0.14 33.07 -11.29
N VAL A 4 -0.85 32.19 -11.30
CA VAL A 4 -0.92 31.09 -12.24
C VAL A 4 -1.10 31.72 -13.62
N ASN A 5 -0.03 31.76 -14.42
CA ASN A 5 -0.11 32.12 -15.83
C ASN A 5 -0.99 31.06 -16.52
N LEU A 6 -2.27 31.37 -16.68
CA LEU A 6 -3.17 30.55 -17.47
C LEU A 6 -2.70 30.59 -18.93
N PRO A 7 -2.65 29.44 -19.63
CA PRO A 7 -2.22 29.41 -21.01
C PRO A 7 -3.16 30.24 -21.88
N THR A 8 -2.60 31.15 -22.68
CA THR A 8 -3.32 31.83 -23.76
C THR A 8 -3.77 30.80 -24.81
N SER A 9 -4.82 31.09 -25.60
CA SER A 9 -5.36 30.15 -26.61
C SER A 9 -4.29 29.59 -27.56
N LYS A 10 -3.35 30.42 -28.02
CA LYS A 10 -2.21 29.98 -28.85
C LYS A 10 -1.25 29.01 -28.16
N ASN A 11 -1.06 29.15 -26.84
CA ASN A 11 -0.24 28.23 -26.05
C ASN A 11 -1.00 26.94 -25.76
N LEU A 12 -2.32 27.02 -25.61
CA LEU A 12 -3.19 25.85 -25.48
C LEU A 12 -3.19 25.03 -26.77
N ASP A 13 -3.34 25.66 -27.94
CA ASP A 13 -3.36 24.96 -29.23
C ASP A 13 -2.04 24.21 -29.50
N LYS A 14 -0.89 24.88 -29.29
CA LYS A 14 0.43 24.22 -29.41
C LYS A 14 0.65 23.11 -28.39
N TRP A 15 0.12 23.27 -27.19
CA TRP A 15 0.19 22.25 -26.15
C TRP A 15 -0.70 21.05 -26.50
N VAL A 16 -1.92 21.29 -26.99
CA VAL A 16 -2.86 20.26 -27.45
C VAL A 16 -2.29 19.53 -28.68
N GLU A 17 -1.73 20.23 -29.66
CA GLU A 17 -1.04 19.62 -30.81
C GLU A 17 0.15 18.76 -30.35
N GLY A 18 0.96 19.26 -29.41
CA GLY A 18 2.09 18.53 -28.86
C GLY A 18 1.70 17.29 -28.05
N VAL A 19 0.55 17.32 -27.38
CA VAL A 19 -0.03 16.17 -26.65
C VAL A 19 -0.66 15.18 -27.61
N SER A 20 -1.47 15.66 -28.56
CA SER A 20 -2.13 14.85 -29.59
C SER A 20 -1.10 14.08 -30.43
N GLY A 21 -0.02 14.74 -30.85
CA GLY A 21 1.08 14.10 -31.57
C GLY A 21 1.78 12.98 -30.78
N ARG A 22 1.81 13.06 -29.45
CA ARG A 22 2.35 11.99 -28.57
C ARG A 22 1.37 10.85 -28.35
N ILE A 23 0.06 11.13 -28.31
CA ILE A 23 -0.99 10.12 -28.14
C ILE A 23 -1.16 9.26 -29.40
N ILE A 24 -0.97 9.87 -30.58
CA ILE A 24 -1.04 9.18 -31.88
C ILE A 24 0.23 8.31 -32.12
N GLU A 25 1.23 8.38 -31.23
CA GLU A 25 2.44 7.57 -31.34
C GLU A 25 2.13 6.06 -31.22
N PRO A 26 2.55 5.22 -32.19
CA PRO A 26 2.23 3.79 -32.18
C PRO A 26 2.66 3.06 -30.90
N LEU A 27 3.81 3.41 -30.33
CA LEU A 27 4.29 2.79 -29.09
C LEU A 27 3.43 3.16 -27.88
N PHE A 28 2.91 4.39 -27.84
CA PHE A 28 1.98 4.82 -26.80
C PHE A 28 0.67 4.00 -26.88
N ILE A 29 0.09 3.91 -28.07
CA ILE A 29 -1.16 3.18 -28.31
C ILE A 29 -1.01 1.69 -27.95
N ILE A 30 0.06 1.04 -28.41
CA ILE A 30 0.34 -0.37 -28.10
C ILE A 30 0.46 -0.59 -26.58
N SER A 31 1.12 0.33 -25.87
CA SER A 31 1.31 0.23 -24.42
C SER A 31 0.00 0.39 -23.66
N VAL A 32 -0.82 1.39 -24.03
CA VAL A 32 -2.14 1.60 -23.42
C VAL A 32 -3.08 0.43 -23.72
N LEU A 33 -3.07 -0.10 -24.95
CA LEU A 33 -3.86 -1.27 -25.31
C LEU A 33 -3.45 -2.50 -24.50
N THR A 34 -2.14 -2.73 -24.35
CA THR A 34 -1.62 -3.84 -23.52
C THR A 34 -2.08 -3.71 -22.08
N PHE A 35 -1.99 -2.51 -21.49
CA PHE A 35 -2.48 -2.25 -20.13
C PHE A 35 -3.98 -2.54 -19.98
N ILE A 36 -4.81 -2.05 -20.91
CA ILE A 36 -6.25 -2.28 -20.89
C ILE A 36 -6.56 -3.78 -20.98
N LEU A 37 -5.89 -4.49 -21.88
CA LEU A 37 -6.06 -5.94 -22.04
C LEU A 37 -5.61 -6.71 -20.79
N ALA A 38 -4.52 -6.29 -20.13
CA ALA A 38 -4.06 -6.90 -18.89
C ALA A 38 -5.13 -6.79 -17.78
N ILE A 39 -5.79 -5.63 -17.65
CA ILE A 39 -6.89 -5.43 -16.68
C ILE A 39 -8.13 -6.24 -17.05
N ILE A 40 -8.51 -6.27 -18.33
CA ILE A 40 -9.76 -6.93 -18.77
C ILE A 40 -9.65 -8.46 -18.70
N LYS A 41 -8.46 -9.01 -18.98
CA LYS A 41 -8.20 -10.45 -19.07
C LYS A 41 -8.81 -11.24 -17.90
N PRO A 42 -8.50 -10.96 -16.61
CA PRO A 42 -9.06 -11.68 -15.47
C PRO A 42 -10.60 -11.81 -15.49
N PHE A 43 -11.30 -10.77 -15.93
CA PHE A 43 -12.77 -10.73 -15.93
C PHE A 43 -13.38 -11.56 -17.06
N VAL A 44 -12.74 -11.58 -18.24
CA VAL A 44 -13.31 -12.21 -19.45
C VAL A 44 -12.84 -13.67 -19.61
N SER A 45 -11.60 -13.97 -19.22
CA SER A 45 -11.10 -15.35 -19.23
C SER A 45 -11.69 -16.18 -18.08
N GLY A 46 -11.90 -15.56 -16.91
CA GLY A 46 -12.54 -16.23 -15.77
C GLY A 46 -14.01 -16.58 -16.00
N ALA A 47 -14.71 -15.81 -16.84
CA ALA A 47 -16.10 -16.06 -17.22
C ALA A 47 -16.26 -17.11 -18.35
N ASN A 48 -15.18 -17.80 -18.77
CA ASN A 48 -15.14 -18.73 -19.92
C ASN A 48 -15.60 -18.13 -21.25
N GLN A 49 -15.59 -16.79 -21.39
CA GLN A 49 -16.07 -16.12 -22.61
C GLN A 49 -15.01 -16.09 -23.71
N ILE A 50 -13.72 -16.01 -23.34
CA ILE A 50 -12.58 -16.00 -24.27
C ILE A 50 -11.50 -16.97 -23.79
N PRO A 51 -10.99 -17.87 -24.65
CA PRO A 51 -9.90 -18.76 -24.30
C PRO A 51 -8.62 -18.00 -23.87
N PRO A 52 -7.99 -18.33 -22.73
CA PRO A 52 -6.79 -17.63 -22.23
C PRO A 52 -5.60 -17.56 -23.20
N ILE A 53 -5.47 -18.55 -24.10
CA ILE A 53 -4.45 -18.57 -25.15
C ILE A 53 -4.53 -17.36 -26.08
N VAL A 54 -5.72 -16.80 -26.29
CA VAL A 54 -5.94 -15.63 -27.15
C VAL A 54 -5.21 -14.41 -26.59
N PHE A 55 -5.30 -14.16 -25.29
CA PHE A 55 -4.58 -13.05 -24.65
C PHE A 55 -3.07 -13.20 -24.78
N THR A 56 -2.55 -14.41 -24.56
CA THR A 56 -1.13 -14.71 -24.72
C THR A 56 -0.66 -14.42 -26.15
N ALA A 57 -1.41 -14.87 -27.16
CA ALA A 57 -1.09 -14.61 -28.57
C ALA A 57 -1.13 -13.10 -28.89
N ILE A 58 -2.14 -12.38 -28.40
CA ILE A 58 -2.25 -10.93 -28.58
C ILE A 58 -1.03 -10.21 -27.98
N PHE A 59 -0.64 -10.54 -26.74
CA PHE A 59 0.52 -9.91 -26.11
C PHE A 59 1.84 -10.20 -26.86
N ILE A 60 2.01 -11.41 -27.41
CA ILE A 60 3.17 -11.72 -28.27
C ILE A 60 3.17 -10.83 -29.52
N ILE A 61 2.02 -10.70 -30.19
CA ILE A 61 1.88 -9.86 -31.39
C ILE A 61 2.21 -8.39 -31.04
N LEU A 62 1.67 -7.86 -29.95
CA LEU A 62 1.96 -6.49 -29.49
C LEU A 62 3.43 -6.32 -29.08
N GLY A 63 4.07 -7.34 -28.52
CA GLY A 63 5.50 -7.37 -28.20
C GLY A 63 6.37 -7.31 -29.47
N ILE A 64 6.01 -8.05 -30.52
CA ILE A 64 6.70 -8.01 -31.81
C ILE A 64 6.50 -6.66 -32.49
N LEU A 65 5.27 -6.14 -32.52
CA LEU A 65 4.96 -4.83 -33.10
C LEU A 65 5.69 -3.69 -32.39
N SER A 66 5.69 -3.68 -31.06
CA SER A 66 6.44 -2.69 -30.29
C SER A 66 7.95 -2.79 -30.55
N SER A 67 8.51 -4.01 -30.62
CA SER A 67 9.92 -4.22 -30.98
C SER A 67 10.27 -3.67 -32.36
N TYR A 68 9.38 -3.87 -33.35
CA TYR A 68 9.53 -3.29 -34.69
C TYR A 68 9.55 -1.76 -34.67
N PHE A 69 8.61 -1.13 -33.96
CA PHE A 69 8.59 0.34 -33.85
C PHE A 69 9.82 0.86 -33.12
N VAL A 70 10.23 0.22 -32.02
CA VAL A 70 11.46 0.57 -31.29
C VAL A 70 12.68 0.51 -32.22
N TYR A 71 12.82 -0.55 -33.03
CA TYR A 71 13.88 -0.66 -34.04
C TYR A 71 13.84 0.51 -35.05
N MET A 72 12.66 0.85 -35.57
CA MET A 72 12.48 1.98 -36.49
C MET A 72 12.88 3.31 -35.85
N TYR A 73 12.57 3.53 -34.57
CA TYR A 73 13.02 4.71 -33.83
C TYR A 73 14.54 4.72 -33.63
N PHE A 74 15.14 3.58 -33.27
CA PHE A 74 16.59 3.46 -33.08
C PHE A 74 17.39 3.82 -34.33
N ARG A 75 16.86 3.50 -35.52
CA ARG A 75 17.50 3.90 -36.80
C ARG A 75 17.57 5.41 -36.99
N LYS A 76 16.70 6.18 -36.33
CA LYS A 76 16.68 7.65 -36.41
C LYS A 76 17.41 8.29 -35.22
N VAL A 77 17.07 7.86 -34.00
CA VAL A 77 17.60 8.40 -32.74
C VAL A 77 17.83 7.24 -31.77
N LYS A 78 19.04 7.12 -31.24
CA LYS A 78 19.36 6.08 -30.25
C LYS A 78 18.76 6.45 -28.90
N ASN A 79 17.68 5.78 -28.51
CA ASN A 79 17.05 5.94 -27.19
C ASN A 79 16.76 4.57 -26.55
N TYR A 80 17.63 4.15 -25.63
CA TYR A 80 17.53 2.86 -24.94
C TYR A 80 16.34 2.74 -23.99
N TYR A 81 15.75 3.86 -23.55
CA TYR A 81 14.53 3.83 -22.75
C TYR A 81 13.31 3.32 -23.54
N LEU A 82 13.36 3.29 -24.87
CA LEU A 82 12.26 2.70 -25.65
C LEU A 82 12.23 1.17 -25.56
N MET A 83 13.36 0.52 -25.22
CA MET A 83 13.42 -0.94 -25.07
C MET A 83 12.63 -1.47 -23.87
N GLY A 84 12.33 -0.63 -22.87
CA GLY A 84 11.53 -1.07 -21.73
C GLY A 84 10.09 -1.45 -22.12
N VAL A 85 9.53 -0.83 -23.17
CA VAL A 85 8.16 -1.12 -23.65
C VAL A 85 8.02 -2.58 -24.11
N PRO A 86 8.76 -3.07 -25.12
CA PRO A 86 8.63 -4.45 -25.56
C PRO A 86 9.00 -5.45 -24.46
N VAL A 87 9.98 -5.15 -23.61
CA VAL A 87 10.33 -6.02 -22.48
C VAL A 87 9.14 -6.23 -21.55
N LEU A 88 8.47 -5.16 -21.12
CA LEU A 88 7.30 -5.25 -20.26
C LEU A 88 6.14 -5.99 -20.93
N ILE A 89 5.90 -5.77 -22.23
CA ILE A 89 4.86 -6.48 -22.99
C ILE A 89 5.17 -7.98 -23.09
N PHE A 90 6.42 -8.37 -23.32
CA PHE A 90 6.81 -9.78 -23.31
C PHE A 90 6.73 -10.40 -21.91
N THR A 91 7.03 -9.64 -20.85
CA THR A 91 6.80 -10.11 -19.48
C THR A 91 5.30 -10.35 -19.22
N GLU A 92 4.41 -9.49 -19.72
CA GLU A 92 2.96 -9.74 -19.67
C GLU A 92 2.57 -11.01 -20.43
N ALA A 93 3.14 -11.23 -21.62
CA ALA A 93 2.91 -12.45 -22.38
C ALA A 93 3.36 -13.71 -21.61
N LEU A 94 4.50 -13.64 -20.91
CA LEU A 94 4.99 -14.72 -20.06
C LEU A 94 4.02 -15.00 -18.90
N PHE A 95 3.56 -13.97 -18.18
CA PHE A 95 2.59 -14.15 -17.10
C PHE A 95 1.24 -14.68 -17.61
N SER A 96 0.78 -14.21 -18.78
CA SER A 96 -0.40 -14.78 -19.45
C SER A 96 -0.21 -16.26 -19.81
N TYR A 97 0.97 -16.64 -20.31
CA TYR A 97 1.30 -18.02 -20.64
C TYR A 97 1.30 -18.92 -19.39
N HIS A 98 1.98 -18.50 -18.33
CA HIS A 98 2.04 -19.26 -17.08
C HIS A 98 0.68 -19.33 -16.39
N GLY A 99 -0.10 -18.25 -16.42
CA GLY A 99 -1.47 -18.23 -15.89
C GLY A 99 -2.38 -19.26 -16.55
N MET A 100 -2.27 -19.47 -17.87
CA MET A 100 -3.09 -20.47 -18.56
C MET A 100 -2.69 -21.92 -18.25
N ASN A 101 -1.41 -22.15 -17.94
CA ASN A 101 -0.85 -23.49 -17.71
C ASN A 101 -0.80 -23.86 -16.22
N SER A 102 -1.24 -22.96 -15.34
CA SER A 102 -1.27 -23.16 -13.89
C SER A 102 -2.64 -23.62 -13.42
N VAL A 103 -2.69 -24.28 -12.26
CA VAL A 103 -3.93 -24.78 -11.64
C VAL A 103 -4.13 -24.11 -10.29
N GLY A 104 -5.39 -23.86 -9.92
CA GLY A 104 -5.75 -23.31 -8.60
C GLY A 104 -5.23 -21.88 -8.40
N TRP A 105 -4.72 -21.59 -7.20
CA TRP A 105 -4.33 -20.23 -6.79
C TRP A 105 -3.19 -19.63 -7.62
N MET A 106 -2.26 -20.47 -8.13
CA MET A 106 -1.14 -20.01 -8.96
C MET A 106 -1.61 -19.31 -10.25
N ALA A 107 -2.72 -19.76 -10.84
CA ALA A 107 -3.28 -19.09 -12.02
C ALA A 107 -3.80 -17.68 -11.68
N GLY A 108 -4.36 -17.50 -10.49
CA GLY A 108 -4.76 -16.20 -9.95
C GLY A 108 -3.57 -15.27 -9.77
N ASP A 109 -2.48 -15.75 -9.16
CA ASP A 109 -1.27 -14.97 -8.91
C ASP A 109 -0.64 -14.45 -10.21
N PHE A 110 -0.52 -15.30 -11.24
CA PHE A 110 0.01 -14.87 -12.53
C PHE A 110 -0.87 -13.83 -13.24
N ASN A 111 -2.20 -13.89 -13.05
CA ASN A 111 -3.09 -12.85 -13.54
C ASN A 111 -2.86 -11.51 -12.82
N VAL A 112 -2.68 -11.53 -11.50
CA VAL A 112 -2.34 -10.32 -10.71
C VAL A 112 -1.00 -9.74 -11.13
N PHE A 113 0.03 -10.59 -11.25
CA PHE A 113 1.35 -10.15 -11.73
C PHE A 113 1.28 -9.54 -13.13
N GLY A 114 0.42 -10.08 -13.99
CA GLY A 114 0.19 -9.48 -15.29
C GLY A 114 -0.40 -8.07 -15.22
N VAL A 115 -1.45 -7.86 -14.41
CA VAL A 115 -2.01 -6.51 -14.19
C VAL A 115 -0.96 -5.57 -13.59
N VAL A 116 -0.13 -6.05 -12.65
CA VAL A 116 1.00 -5.28 -12.10
C VAL A 116 1.96 -4.84 -13.20
N ILE A 117 2.38 -5.73 -14.11
CA ILE A 117 3.23 -5.37 -15.25
C ILE A 117 2.54 -4.38 -16.19
N GLY A 118 1.24 -4.55 -16.42
CA GLY A 118 0.43 -3.58 -17.18
C GLY A 118 0.49 -2.18 -16.55
N ILE A 119 0.36 -2.07 -15.22
CA ILE A 119 0.48 -0.79 -14.50
C ILE A 119 1.86 -0.19 -14.71
N TYR A 120 2.94 -0.98 -14.54
CA TYR A 120 4.30 -0.51 -14.80
C TYR A 120 4.46 -0.04 -16.25
N LEU A 121 3.91 -0.76 -17.24
CA LEU A 121 3.96 -0.39 -18.65
C LEU A 121 3.26 0.95 -18.91
N LEU A 122 2.07 1.17 -18.36
CA LEU A 122 1.33 2.43 -18.51
C LEU A 122 2.14 3.61 -17.96
N PHE A 123 2.62 3.51 -16.71
CA PHE A 123 3.37 4.62 -16.11
C PHE A 123 4.74 4.80 -16.75
N TYR A 124 5.38 3.72 -17.19
CA TYR A 124 6.62 3.78 -17.96
C TYR A 124 6.43 4.55 -19.26
N VAL A 125 5.38 4.22 -20.04
CA VAL A 125 5.12 4.88 -21.32
C VAL A 125 4.72 6.34 -21.13
N LEU A 126 3.95 6.68 -20.09
CA LEU A 126 3.62 8.06 -19.72
C LEU A 126 4.88 8.87 -19.40
N SER A 127 5.85 8.26 -18.72
CA SER A 127 7.15 8.88 -18.42
C SER A 127 8.02 9.06 -19.67
N VAL A 128 8.12 8.04 -20.53
CA VAL A 128 8.88 8.09 -21.79
C VAL A 128 8.37 9.20 -22.70
N HIS A 129 7.06 9.38 -22.79
CA HIS A 129 6.42 10.44 -23.59
C HIS A 129 6.33 11.78 -22.85
N LYS A 130 6.99 11.91 -21.69
CA LYS A 130 7.06 13.14 -20.88
C LYS A 130 5.70 13.71 -20.47
N PHE A 131 4.70 12.86 -20.25
CA PHE A 131 3.46 13.23 -19.57
C PHE A 131 3.66 13.32 -18.06
N LEU A 132 4.50 12.43 -17.52
CA LEU A 132 4.91 12.41 -16.12
C LEU A 132 6.45 12.44 -16.02
N SER A 133 6.98 12.92 -14.90
CA SER A 133 8.40 12.70 -14.58
C SER A 133 8.63 11.22 -14.25
N LYS A 134 9.86 10.74 -14.50
CA LYS A 134 10.25 9.35 -14.26
C LYS A 134 9.97 8.93 -12.82
N GLU A 135 10.23 9.83 -11.88
CA GLU A 135 10.06 9.58 -10.46
C GLU A 135 8.59 9.48 -10.06
N VAL A 136 7.75 10.40 -10.54
CA VAL A 136 6.32 10.38 -10.24
C VAL A 136 5.68 9.12 -10.84
N ALA A 137 6.04 8.79 -12.08
CA ALA A 137 5.58 7.56 -12.73
C ALA A 137 5.97 6.30 -11.93
N ALA A 138 7.23 6.20 -11.50
CA ALA A 138 7.71 5.03 -10.75
C ALA A 138 7.02 4.90 -9.38
N VAL A 139 6.85 6.01 -8.65
CA VAL A 139 6.17 5.99 -7.33
C VAL A 139 4.71 5.59 -7.50
N ILE A 140 3.99 6.18 -8.45
CA ILE A 140 2.59 5.85 -8.67
C ILE A 140 2.44 4.39 -9.13
N ALA A 141 3.32 3.90 -10.00
CA ALA A 141 3.31 2.51 -10.44
C ALA A 141 3.45 1.55 -9.24
N VAL A 142 4.47 1.73 -8.40
CA VAL A 142 4.69 0.91 -7.20
C VAL A 142 3.47 0.95 -6.28
N VAL A 143 2.98 2.15 -5.95
CA VAL A 143 1.88 2.32 -5.00
C VAL A 143 0.59 1.67 -5.51
N ILE A 144 0.20 1.92 -6.77
CA ILE A 144 -1.00 1.32 -7.36
C ILE A 144 -0.85 -0.20 -7.48
N SER A 145 0.33 -0.70 -7.86
CA SER A 145 0.58 -2.14 -7.92
C SER A 145 0.47 -2.82 -6.56
N VAL A 146 0.95 -2.17 -5.48
CA VAL A 146 0.82 -2.69 -4.12
C VAL A 146 -0.64 -2.66 -3.65
N PHE A 147 -1.37 -1.55 -3.88
CA PHE A 147 -2.81 -1.53 -3.58
C PHE A 147 -3.53 -2.68 -4.26
N LEU A 148 -3.29 -2.88 -5.57
CA LEU A 148 -3.90 -3.99 -6.29
C LEU A 148 -3.50 -5.35 -5.69
N PHE A 149 -2.20 -5.59 -5.51
CA PHE A 149 -1.68 -6.87 -5.02
C PHE A 149 -2.28 -7.24 -3.67
N HIS A 150 -2.39 -6.28 -2.76
CA HIS A 150 -2.96 -6.49 -1.43
C HIS A 150 -4.48 -6.51 -1.41
N LEU A 151 -5.18 -5.93 -2.40
CA LEU A 151 -6.65 -5.88 -2.45
C LEU A 151 -7.28 -7.04 -3.24
N VAL A 152 -6.56 -7.70 -4.14
CA VAL A 152 -7.10 -8.84 -4.92
C VAL A 152 -7.72 -9.96 -4.05
N PRO A 153 -7.15 -10.30 -2.87
CA PRO A 153 -7.76 -11.27 -1.97
C PRO A 153 -9.18 -10.93 -1.50
N ALA A 154 -9.66 -9.69 -1.68
CA ALA A 154 -11.05 -9.28 -1.38
C ALA A 154 -12.12 -10.05 -2.19
N THR A 155 -11.70 -10.83 -3.19
CA THR A 155 -12.58 -11.76 -3.90
C THR A 155 -13.00 -12.96 -3.04
N ASN A 156 -12.33 -13.21 -1.92
CA ASN A 156 -12.74 -14.21 -0.93
C ASN A 156 -13.93 -13.68 -0.10
N PRO A 157 -15.03 -14.43 0.06
CA PRO A 157 -16.16 -13.99 0.87
C PRO A 157 -15.88 -13.89 2.37
N TYR A 158 -14.74 -14.38 2.87
CA TYR A 158 -14.41 -14.44 4.30
C TYR A 158 -13.24 -13.53 4.68
N LEU A 159 -13.26 -13.01 5.92
CA LEU A 159 -12.09 -12.36 6.53
C LEU A 159 -11.02 -13.43 6.78
N THR A 160 -10.12 -13.61 5.81
CA THR A 160 -9.02 -14.56 5.90
C THR A 160 -7.69 -13.86 5.67
N SER A 161 -6.99 -13.51 6.75
CA SER A 161 -5.54 -13.29 6.74
C SER A 161 -4.85 -14.42 7.51
N GLY A 162 -3.51 -14.44 7.53
CA GLY A 162 -2.67 -15.54 8.03
C GLY A 162 -3.04 -16.18 9.37
N ASP A 163 -3.82 -15.50 10.23
CA ASP A 163 -4.53 -16.06 11.39
C ASP A 163 -6.02 -15.67 11.34
N ALA A 164 -6.82 -16.37 10.54
CA ALA A 164 -8.23 -16.01 10.23
C ALA A 164 -9.12 -15.74 11.46
N PHE A 165 -8.75 -16.22 12.64
CA PHE A 165 -9.51 -16.01 13.88
C PHE A 165 -9.39 -14.58 14.44
N ASP A 166 -8.24 -13.92 14.28
CA ASP A 166 -7.99 -12.61 14.90
C ASP A 166 -8.76 -11.50 14.17
N SER A 167 -8.80 -11.56 12.83
CA SER A 167 -9.61 -10.63 12.02
C SER A 167 -11.10 -10.69 12.37
N HIS A 168 -11.65 -11.88 12.65
CA HIS A 168 -13.05 -12.00 13.10
C HIS A 168 -13.27 -11.44 14.50
N TRP A 169 -12.30 -11.61 15.40
CA TRP A 169 -12.36 -11.04 16.75
C TRP A 169 -12.34 -9.51 16.70
N HIS A 170 -11.46 -8.92 15.89
CA HIS A 170 -11.42 -7.49 15.64
C HIS A 170 -12.73 -6.99 15.00
N TYR A 171 -13.21 -7.65 13.96
CA TYR A 171 -14.47 -7.28 13.29
C TYR A 171 -15.67 -7.24 14.26
N LYS A 172 -15.72 -8.14 15.25
CA LYS A 172 -16.75 -8.11 16.31
C LYS A 172 -16.70 -6.81 17.12
N ILE A 173 -15.52 -6.34 17.50
CA ILE A 173 -15.34 -5.08 18.24
C ILE A 173 -15.77 -3.89 17.37
N VAL A 174 -15.45 -3.92 16.08
CA VAL A 174 -15.85 -2.92 15.09
C VAL A 174 -17.37 -2.89 14.95
N ASN A 175 -18.01 -4.06 14.87
CA ASN A 175 -19.46 -4.19 14.76
C ASN A 175 -20.17 -3.62 16.00
N ASN A 176 -19.63 -3.89 17.19
CA ASN A 176 -20.15 -3.26 18.41
C ASN A 176 -20.03 -1.73 18.33
N THR A 177 -18.88 -1.22 17.92
CA THR A 177 -18.63 0.23 17.81
C THR A 177 -19.53 0.88 16.75
N TYR A 178 -19.73 0.21 15.61
CA TYR A 178 -20.59 0.66 14.53
C TYR A 178 -22.06 0.75 14.97
N THR A 179 -22.55 -0.28 15.67
CA THR A 179 -23.96 -0.40 16.08
C THR A 179 -24.31 0.44 17.30
N THR A 180 -23.43 0.48 18.31
CA THR A 180 -23.68 1.17 19.59
C THR A 180 -23.16 2.61 19.62
N GLU A 181 -22.32 2.99 18.65
CA GLU A 181 -21.62 4.29 18.60
C GLU A 181 -20.62 4.52 19.75
N HIS A 182 -20.35 3.48 20.54
CA HIS A 182 -19.41 3.49 21.66
C HIS A 182 -18.36 2.40 21.49
N VAL A 183 -17.13 2.69 21.91
CA VAL A 183 -16.08 1.67 21.97
C VAL A 183 -16.49 0.61 22.98
N MET A 184 -16.26 -0.66 22.64
CA MET A 184 -16.55 -1.78 23.53
C MET A 184 -15.62 -1.74 24.74
N ASP A 185 -16.17 -1.51 25.93
CA ASP A 185 -15.42 -1.55 27.20
C ASP A 185 -15.32 -2.96 27.78
N TYR A 186 -16.31 -3.82 27.52
CA TYR A 186 -16.34 -5.19 28.03
C TYR A 186 -17.03 -6.12 27.04
N ASP A 187 -16.42 -7.28 26.82
CA ASP A 187 -16.97 -8.34 25.97
C ASP A 187 -17.39 -9.54 26.81
N ASN A 188 -18.70 -9.70 26.98
CA ASN A 188 -19.28 -10.82 27.72
C ASN A 188 -19.36 -12.12 26.91
N LEU A 189 -18.99 -12.11 25.62
CA LEU A 189 -19.10 -13.27 24.74
C LEU A 189 -17.82 -14.10 24.67
N THR A 190 -16.70 -13.57 25.17
CA THR A 190 -15.42 -14.27 25.20
C THR A 190 -15.10 -14.77 26.61
N TYR A 191 -14.69 -16.04 26.72
CA TYR A 191 -14.51 -16.80 27.96
C TYR A 191 -15.80 -16.96 28.79
N PRO A 192 -16.27 -18.21 29.01
CA PRO A 192 -17.47 -18.44 29.80
C PRO A 192 -17.25 -17.98 31.25
N LYS A 193 -18.26 -17.36 31.84
CA LYS A 193 -18.27 -17.11 33.28
C LYS A 193 -18.25 -18.45 34.01
N ILE A 194 -17.32 -18.60 34.95
CA ILE A 194 -17.32 -19.72 35.87
C ILE A 194 -18.65 -19.70 36.65
N THR A 195 -19.41 -20.78 36.61
CA THR A 195 -20.72 -20.89 37.29
C THR A 195 -20.67 -21.75 38.55
N ASP A 196 -19.49 -22.21 38.95
CA ASP A 196 -19.27 -23.10 40.09
C ASP A 196 -19.51 -22.37 41.43
N PRO A 197 -20.51 -22.76 42.24
CA PRO A 197 -20.77 -22.18 43.55
C PRO A 197 -19.58 -22.23 44.51
N ASP A 198 -18.77 -23.28 44.46
CA ASP A 198 -17.61 -23.45 45.34
C ASP A 198 -16.48 -22.49 44.96
N TYR A 199 -16.37 -22.15 43.68
CA TYR A 199 -15.46 -21.10 43.20
C TYR A 199 -15.86 -19.71 43.73
N TYR A 200 -17.15 -19.37 43.70
CA TYR A 200 -17.64 -18.10 44.25
C TYR A 200 -17.47 -17.99 45.76
N ALA A 201 -17.60 -19.11 46.49
CA ALA A 201 -17.40 -19.17 47.93
C ALA A 201 -15.92 -19.08 48.35
N SER A 202 -15.01 -19.55 47.50
CA SER A 202 -13.56 -19.61 47.78
C SER A 202 -12.74 -18.46 47.17
N THR A 203 -13.35 -17.65 46.30
CA THR A 203 -12.68 -16.59 45.54
C THR A 203 -13.19 -15.20 45.96
N PRO A 204 -12.31 -14.20 46.18
CA PRO A 204 -12.73 -12.82 46.46
C PRO A 204 -13.64 -12.24 45.36
N GLU A 205 -14.59 -11.39 45.76
CA GLU A 205 -15.57 -10.77 44.85
C GLU A 205 -14.93 -10.00 43.68
N SER A 206 -13.77 -9.39 43.92
CA SER A 206 -13.01 -8.70 42.88
C SER A 206 -12.49 -9.61 41.77
N GLN A 207 -12.32 -10.91 42.05
CA GLN A 207 -11.75 -11.88 41.11
C GLN A 207 -12.82 -12.66 40.34
N TRP A 208 -13.94 -13.03 40.97
CA TRP A 208 -15.02 -13.71 40.26
C TRP A 208 -15.90 -12.77 39.44
N LYS A 209 -15.98 -11.47 39.79
CA LYS A 209 -16.67 -10.49 38.92
C LYS A 209 -16.03 -10.38 37.53
N THR A 210 -14.74 -10.70 37.44
CA THR A 210 -13.95 -10.73 36.21
C THR A 210 -13.70 -12.14 35.68
N SER A 211 -14.30 -13.20 36.26
CA SER A 211 -14.02 -14.60 35.89
C SER A 211 -14.69 -15.08 34.59
N GLY A 212 -15.04 -14.15 33.70
CA GLY A 212 -15.58 -14.44 32.38
C GLY A 212 -15.92 -13.15 31.65
N GLY A 213 -15.67 -13.11 30.35
CA GLY A 213 -15.57 -11.88 29.58
C GLY A 213 -14.15 -11.37 29.44
N LEU A 214 -13.96 -10.42 28.53
CA LEU A 214 -12.72 -9.65 28.37
C LEU A 214 -12.98 -8.18 28.68
N ASP A 215 -12.15 -7.59 29.54
CA ASP A 215 -12.16 -6.15 29.83
C ASP A 215 -11.26 -5.40 28.84
N PHE A 216 -11.85 -4.43 28.15
CA PHE A 216 -11.19 -3.55 27.18
C PHE A 216 -11.14 -2.10 27.63
N SER A 217 -11.60 -1.78 28.84
CA SER A 217 -11.66 -0.40 29.36
C SER A 217 -10.28 0.30 29.40
N THR A 218 -9.20 -0.47 29.43
CA THR A 218 -7.81 0.02 29.39
C THR A 218 -7.16 -0.10 28.01
N ASN A 219 -7.83 -0.72 27.03
CA ASN A 219 -7.34 -0.88 25.68
C ASN A 219 -7.75 0.31 24.80
N PHE A 220 -6.81 0.74 23.96
CA PHE A 220 -7.10 1.75 22.95
C PHE A 220 -7.44 1.06 21.63
N ASN A 221 -8.68 1.23 21.16
CA ASN A 221 -9.22 0.58 19.97
C ASN A 221 -9.44 1.59 18.83
N LEU A 222 -8.42 2.40 18.48
CA LEU A 222 -8.56 3.38 17.40
C LEU A 222 -8.95 2.72 16.06
N HIS A 223 -8.44 1.52 15.80
CA HIS A 223 -8.83 0.69 14.65
C HIS A 223 -10.34 0.53 14.54
N ALA A 224 -11.02 0.17 15.63
CA ALA A 224 -12.46 -0.01 15.66
C ALA A 224 -13.24 1.29 15.38
N VAL A 225 -12.81 2.39 16.00
CA VAL A 225 -13.42 3.71 15.77
C VAL A 225 -13.23 4.16 14.32
N PHE A 226 -12.02 4.03 13.80
CA PHE A 226 -11.67 4.45 12.45
C PHE A 226 -12.51 3.71 11.40
N MET A 227 -12.61 2.40 11.51
CA MET A 227 -13.37 1.60 10.55
C MET A 227 -14.87 1.74 10.71
N ALA A 228 -15.39 1.78 11.94
CA ALA A 228 -16.82 2.04 12.16
C ALA A 228 -17.22 3.40 11.57
N SER A 229 -16.39 4.43 11.76
CA SER A 229 -16.60 5.76 11.17
C SER A 229 -16.53 5.72 9.64
N THR A 230 -15.53 5.03 9.08
CA THR A 230 -15.37 4.88 7.63
C THR A 230 -16.56 4.16 7.01
N ALA A 231 -16.99 3.04 7.60
CA ALA A 231 -18.17 2.29 7.17
C ALA A 231 -19.43 3.15 7.19
N LYS A 232 -19.63 3.97 8.25
CA LYS A 232 -20.78 4.90 8.31
C LYS A 232 -20.74 5.94 7.19
N ILE A 233 -19.57 6.51 6.92
CA ILE A 233 -19.37 7.51 5.85
C ILE A 233 -19.63 6.90 4.47
N LEU A 234 -19.22 5.64 4.26
CA LEU A 234 -19.33 4.95 2.97
C LEU A 234 -20.67 4.23 2.75
N SER A 235 -21.44 4.00 3.81
CA SER A 235 -22.75 3.33 3.72
C SER A 235 -23.73 3.95 2.72
N PRO A 236 -23.82 5.29 2.52
CA PRO A 236 -24.69 5.87 1.50
C PRO A 236 -24.28 5.53 0.06
N LEU A 237 -23.03 5.07 -0.15
CA LEU A 237 -22.51 4.63 -1.44
C LEU A 237 -22.72 3.12 -1.67
N GLY A 238 -23.40 2.43 -0.75
CA GLY A 238 -23.64 0.99 -0.82
C GLY A 238 -22.47 0.12 -0.32
N ILE A 239 -21.42 0.74 0.25
CA ILE A 239 -20.29 0.02 0.87
C ILE A 239 -20.63 -0.19 2.34
N ASN A 240 -20.85 -1.44 2.73
CA ASN A 240 -21.24 -1.78 4.09
C ASN A 240 -20.02 -1.95 5.03
N GLN A 241 -20.28 -2.25 6.30
CA GLN A 241 -19.22 -2.44 7.29
C GLN A 241 -18.31 -3.62 6.95
N TYR A 242 -18.87 -4.72 6.46
CA TYR A 242 -18.11 -5.91 6.07
C TYR A 242 -17.19 -5.61 4.88
N ASP A 243 -17.68 -4.87 3.88
CA ASP A 243 -16.87 -4.43 2.74
C ASP A 243 -15.70 -3.55 3.22
N THR A 244 -15.95 -2.67 4.19
CA THR A 244 -14.92 -1.82 4.78
C THR A 244 -13.84 -2.63 5.48
N ALA A 245 -14.23 -3.62 6.29
CA ALA A 245 -13.30 -4.54 6.95
C ALA A 245 -12.51 -5.39 5.95
N MET A 246 -13.18 -5.88 4.89
CA MET A 246 -12.55 -6.65 3.82
C MET A 246 -11.44 -5.87 3.12
N LEU A 247 -11.62 -4.57 2.88
CA LEU A 247 -10.64 -3.75 2.18
C LEU A 247 -9.55 -3.17 3.10
N PHE A 248 -9.76 -3.21 4.42
CA PHE A 248 -8.97 -2.46 5.40
C PHE A 248 -7.47 -2.78 5.34
N GLY A 249 -7.09 -4.05 5.53
CA GLY A 249 -5.69 -4.45 5.56
C GLY A 249 -4.94 -4.10 4.27
N GLY A 250 -5.57 -4.33 3.12
CA GLY A 250 -4.96 -3.99 1.83
C GLY A 250 -4.81 -2.49 1.58
N LEU A 251 -5.74 -1.66 2.08
CA LEU A 251 -5.60 -0.21 2.04
C LEU A 251 -4.47 0.28 2.94
N MET A 252 -4.40 -0.21 4.17
CA MET A 252 -3.33 0.11 5.11
C MET A 252 -1.95 -0.28 4.55
N ALA A 253 -1.85 -1.40 3.85
CA ALA A 253 -0.61 -1.83 3.19
C ALA A 253 -0.13 -0.84 2.12
N GLY A 254 -1.01 -0.40 1.23
CA GLY A 254 -0.66 0.59 0.20
C GLY A 254 -0.17 1.91 0.81
N PHE A 255 -0.83 2.38 1.88
CA PHE A 255 -0.38 3.58 2.60
C PHE A 255 0.94 3.37 3.34
N ALA A 256 1.15 2.22 3.98
CA ALA A 256 2.41 1.91 4.65
C ALA A 256 3.59 1.92 3.66
N VAL A 257 3.41 1.36 2.47
CA VAL A 257 4.43 1.39 1.39
C VAL A 257 4.71 2.81 0.92
N LEU A 258 3.69 3.65 0.77
CA LEU A 258 3.88 5.07 0.45
C LEU A 258 4.69 5.78 1.53
N PHE A 259 4.37 5.58 2.81
CA PHE A 259 5.13 6.18 3.90
C PHE A 259 6.55 5.61 4.01
N MET A 260 6.76 4.33 3.68
CA MET A 260 8.09 3.73 3.62
C MET A 260 8.96 4.36 2.53
N TYR A 261 8.40 4.61 1.35
CA TYR A 261 9.07 5.37 0.29
C TYR A 261 9.52 6.75 0.80
N LEU A 262 8.60 7.49 1.44
CA LEU A 262 8.88 8.83 1.96
C LEU A 262 9.92 8.79 3.07
N PHE A 263 9.80 7.86 4.02
CA PHE A 263 10.71 7.67 5.14
C PHE A 263 12.15 7.41 4.67
N LEU A 264 12.37 6.42 3.82
CA LEU A 264 13.70 6.07 3.32
C LEU A 264 14.31 7.22 2.52
N ARG A 265 13.51 7.94 1.73
CA ARG A 265 13.98 9.12 1.00
C ARG A 265 14.49 10.20 1.94
N GLU A 266 13.84 10.39 3.09
CA GLU A 266 14.24 11.40 4.08
C GLU A 266 15.44 10.97 4.93
N ILE A 267 15.56 9.68 5.29
CA ILE A 267 16.77 9.17 5.95
C ILE A 267 17.97 9.41 5.06
N PHE A 268 17.92 8.91 3.82
CA PHE A 268 19.05 8.98 2.89
C PHE A 268 19.18 10.34 2.19
N TYR A 269 18.63 11.41 2.76
CA TYR A 269 18.53 12.72 2.09
C TYR A 269 19.88 13.26 1.60
N ALA A 270 20.97 12.97 2.33
CA ALA A 270 22.33 13.36 1.95
C ALA A 270 22.78 12.79 0.59
N TYR A 271 22.21 11.66 0.15
CA TYR A 271 22.54 11.00 -1.12
C TYR A 271 21.63 11.41 -2.28
N ALA A 272 20.93 12.54 -2.21
CA ALA A 272 20.13 13.01 -3.33
C ALA A 272 20.96 13.12 -4.63
N PRO A 273 20.44 12.64 -5.78
CA PRO A 273 19.08 12.14 -6.02
C PRO A 273 18.89 10.62 -5.81
N HIS A 274 19.93 9.87 -5.45
CA HIS A 274 19.91 8.40 -5.32
C HIS A 274 18.99 7.91 -4.19
N ASN A 275 18.76 8.74 -3.18
CA ASN A 275 17.80 8.48 -2.10
C ASN A 275 16.39 8.14 -2.59
N LYS A 276 15.98 8.69 -3.74
CA LYS A 276 14.69 8.35 -4.37
C LYS A 276 14.65 6.89 -4.84
N LEU A 277 15.77 6.37 -5.36
CA LEU A 277 15.89 4.98 -5.79
C LEU A 277 15.87 4.05 -4.58
N VAL A 278 16.57 4.41 -3.50
CA VAL A 278 16.52 3.66 -2.22
C VAL A 278 15.09 3.59 -1.70
N GLY A 279 14.37 4.71 -1.70
CA GLY A 279 12.96 4.74 -1.32
C GLY A 279 12.08 3.85 -2.20
N LEU A 280 12.28 3.88 -3.53
CA LEU A 280 11.53 3.02 -4.46
C LEU A 280 11.82 1.54 -4.23
N ILE A 281 13.09 1.17 -4.03
CA ILE A 281 13.49 -0.22 -3.74
C ILE A 281 12.87 -0.67 -2.42
N GLY A 282 12.96 0.13 -1.37
CA GLY A 282 12.38 -0.24 -0.07
C GLY A 282 10.86 -0.36 -0.11
N ALA A 283 10.18 0.53 -0.83
CA ALA A 283 8.74 0.45 -1.06
C ALA A 283 8.35 -0.82 -1.84
N PHE A 284 9.08 -1.14 -2.90
CA PHE A 284 8.89 -2.37 -3.65
C PHE A 284 9.14 -3.62 -2.79
N CYS A 285 10.26 -3.65 -2.06
CA CYS A 285 10.62 -4.76 -1.20
C CYS A 285 9.60 -4.98 -0.09
N LEU A 286 9.07 -3.93 0.54
CA LEU A 286 8.03 -4.06 1.55
C LEU A 286 6.72 -4.54 0.94
N GLY A 287 6.25 -3.89 -0.13
CA GLY A 287 4.95 -4.16 -0.75
C GLY A 287 4.82 -5.53 -1.43
N PHE A 288 5.94 -6.18 -1.77
CA PHE A 288 5.94 -7.55 -2.30
C PHE A 288 6.63 -8.54 -1.35
N ASN A 289 6.84 -8.17 -0.09
CA ASN A 289 7.37 -9.07 0.92
C ASN A 289 6.30 -10.09 1.34
N TYR A 290 6.58 -11.37 1.19
CA TYR A 290 5.66 -12.44 1.56
C TYR A 290 5.12 -12.34 3.01
N LEU A 291 5.99 -12.12 4.00
CA LEU A 291 5.58 -12.06 5.41
C LEU A 291 4.71 -10.84 5.71
N TYR A 292 4.96 -9.73 5.02
CA TYR A 292 4.13 -8.54 5.12
C TYR A 292 2.77 -8.78 4.46
N SER A 293 2.77 -9.35 3.25
CA SER A 293 1.55 -9.60 2.50
C SER A 293 0.61 -10.59 3.20
N THR A 294 1.10 -11.63 3.86
CA THR A 294 0.21 -12.57 4.59
C THR A 294 -0.53 -11.93 5.78
N ARG A 295 -0.05 -10.78 6.27
CA ARG A 295 -0.59 -10.05 7.42
C ARG A 295 -1.28 -8.73 7.06
N SER A 296 -1.18 -8.26 5.82
CA SER A 296 -1.71 -6.95 5.45
C SER A 296 -2.40 -7.00 4.09
N ILE A 297 -3.22 -8.02 3.87
CA ILE A 297 -4.05 -8.20 2.66
C ILE A 297 -5.51 -7.86 2.95
N ALA A 298 -6.30 -7.73 1.89
CA ALA A 298 -7.74 -7.76 2.00
C ALA A 298 -8.22 -9.04 2.71
N GLY A 299 -9.22 -8.87 3.57
CA GLY A 299 -9.66 -9.89 4.53
C GLY A 299 -8.89 -9.88 5.85
N SER A 300 -7.76 -9.14 5.94
CA SER A 300 -7.12 -8.82 7.21
C SER A 300 -7.78 -7.59 7.82
N ASP A 301 -8.41 -7.81 8.97
CA ASP A 301 -9.06 -6.77 9.74
C ASP A 301 -8.43 -6.65 11.14
N GLU A 302 -7.11 -6.49 11.23
CA GLU A 302 -6.40 -6.40 12.51
C GLU A 302 -5.85 -4.99 12.75
N ALA A 303 -5.71 -4.65 14.02
CA ALA A 303 -5.17 -3.36 14.44
C ALA A 303 -3.69 -3.19 14.03
N SER A 304 -2.96 -4.28 13.81
CA SER A 304 -1.56 -4.29 13.37
C SER A 304 -1.35 -3.63 12.01
N GLU A 305 -2.28 -3.76 11.06
CA GLU A 305 -2.15 -3.18 9.73
C GLU A 305 -2.12 -1.66 9.80
N MET A 306 -3.03 -1.07 10.58
CA MET A 306 -3.04 0.36 10.88
C MET A 306 -1.81 0.77 11.67
N GLY A 307 -1.40 -0.06 12.63
CA GLY A 307 -0.20 0.14 13.42
C GLY A 307 1.07 0.25 12.58
N LEU A 308 1.27 -0.65 11.62
CA LEU A 308 2.41 -0.65 10.70
C LEU A 308 2.39 0.56 9.76
N MET A 309 1.23 0.94 9.24
CA MET A 309 1.07 2.17 8.46
C MET A 309 1.44 3.41 9.29
N LEU A 310 0.90 3.52 10.51
CA LEU A 310 1.15 4.65 11.41
C LEU A 310 2.59 4.68 11.92
N MET A 311 3.24 3.52 12.08
CA MET A 311 4.66 3.42 12.37
C MET A 311 5.49 4.04 11.25
N ALA A 312 5.26 3.62 9.99
CA ALA A 312 5.98 4.17 8.83
C ALA A 312 5.74 5.70 8.69
N ALA A 313 4.49 6.15 8.88
CA ALA A 313 4.14 7.56 8.88
C ALA A 313 4.86 8.34 9.98
N THR A 314 4.86 7.81 11.21
CA THR A 314 5.52 8.42 12.37
C THR A 314 7.02 8.54 12.15
N MET A 315 7.67 7.49 11.66
CA MET A 315 9.10 7.51 11.36
C MET A 315 9.44 8.55 10.27
N TYR A 316 8.66 8.61 9.19
CA TYR A 316 8.80 9.65 8.17
C TYR A 316 8.72 11.06 8.78
N VAL A 317 7.67 11.33 9.57
CA VAL A 317 7.44 12.67 10.13
C VAL A 317 8.52 13.04 11.15
N ILE A 318 9.01 12.10 11.98
CA ILE A 318 10.11 12.34 12.92
C ILE A 318 11.38 12.73 12.18
N PHE A 319 11.81 11.96 11.17
CA PHE A 319 13.04 12.27 10.45
C PHE A 319 12.93 13.58 9.68
N ASN A 320 11.73 13.88 9.15
CA ASN A 320 11.46 15.16 8.52
C ASN A 320 11.48 16.31 9.55
N ALA A 321 11.04 16.09 10.79
CA ALA A 321 11.14 17.07 11.87
C ALA A 321 12.59 17.36 12.26
N ILE A 322 13.42 16.32 12.39
CA ILE A 322 14.84 16.46 12.73
C ILE A 322 15.59 17.22 11.62
N LYS A 323 15.37 16.81 10.36
CA LYS A 323 15.97 17.45 9.17
C LYS A 323 15.64 18.94 9.10
N ASN A 324 14.36 19.28 9.21
CA ASN A 324 13.89 20.66 9.03
C ASN A 324 14.01 21.51 10.29
N LYS A 325 14.35 20.93 11.45
CA LYS A 325 14.40 21.59 12.76
C LYS A 325 13.14 22.43 13.03
N SER A 326 11.98 21.84 12.78
CA SER A 326 10.71 22.57 12.72
C SER A 326 9.74 22.11 13.81
N LEU A 327 9.23 23.08 14.57
CA LEU A 327 8.21 22.83 15.58
C LEU A 327 6.92 22.25 14.97
N LYS A 328 6.52 22.70 13.78
CA LYS A 328 5.33 22.19 13.09
C LYS A 328 5.46 20.69 12.81
N TRP A 329 6.61 20.27 12.29
CA TRP A 329 6.89 18.85 12.04
C TRP A 329 7.04 18.05 13.33
N THR A 330 7.57 18.66 14.38
CA THR A 330 7.68 18.03 15.71
C THR A 330 6.30 17.79 16.33
N LEU A 331 5.39 18.76 16.23
CA LEU A 331 4.00 18.61 16.68
C LEU A 331 3.28 17.53 15.86
N LEU A 332 3.46 17.52 14.54
CA LEU A 332 2.89 16.48 13.70
C LEU A 332 3.43 15.09 14.07
N ALA A 333 4.73 14.98 14.38
CA ALA A 333 5.33 13.73 14.85
C ALA A 333 4.68 13.23 16.15
N GLY A 334 4.45 14.15 17.10
CA GLY A 334 3.73 13.84 18.35
C GLY A 334 2.30 13.36 18.10
N ILE A 335 1.58 14.00 17.17
CA ILE A 335 0.20 13.61 16.80
C ILE A 335 0.19 12.23 16.14
N THR A 336 1.07 11.98 15.16
CA THR A 336 1.14 10.67 14.49
C THR A 336 1.57 9.57 15.45
N PHE A 337 2.50 9.86 16.36
CA PHE A 337 2.93 8.93 17.39
C PHE A 337 1.80 8.64 18.40
N PHE A 338 1.03 9.65 18.79
CA PHE A 338 -0.17 9.45 19.61
C PHE A 338 -1.15 8.50 18.93
N PHE A 339 -1.53 8.78 17.67
CA PHE A 339 -2.42 7.89 16.91
C PHE A 339 -1.85 6.48 16.78
N PHE A 340 -0.54 6.34 16.58
CA PHE A 340 0.11 5.03 16.58
C PHE A 340 -0.05 4.31 17.92
N SER A 341 0.18 5.01 19.04
CA SER A 341 0.09 4.42 20.38
C SER A 341 -1.30 3.92 20.76
N VAL A 342 -2.36 4.58 20.25
CA VAL A 342 -3.74 4.19 20.49
C VAL A 342 -4.29 3.24 19.42
N ALA A 343 -3.49 2.92 18.39
CA ALA A 343 -3.83 1.98 17.33
C ALA A 343 -3.33 0.57 17.62
N TRP A 344 -2.06 0.44 18.00
CA TRP A 344 -1.40 -0.86 18.12
C TRP A 344 -0.32 -0.83 19.20
N SER A 345 -0.33 -1.83 20.08
CA SER A 345 0.60 -1.95 21.22
C SER A 345 2.08 -2.06 20.82
N GLY A 346 2.36 -2.39 19.54
CA GLY A 346 3.71 -2.39 18.98
C GLY A 346 4.45 -1.04 19.08
N TYR A 347 3.74 0.08 19.30
CA TYR A 347 4.37 1.38 19.54
C TYR A 347 5.38 1.35 20.69
N ALA A 348 5.06 0.62 21.78
CA ALA A 348 5.88 0.58 22.97
C ALA A 348 7.08 -0.36 22.78
N ALA A 349 6.84 -1.56 22.27
CA ALA A 349 7.86 -2.59 22.10
C ALA A 349 8.86 -2.29 20.97
N TYR A 350 8.44 -1.56 19.93
CA TYR A 350 9.30 -1.30 18.77
C TYR A 350 9.68 0.17 18.64
N ALA A 351 8.70 1.07 18.52
CA ALA A 351 9.02 2.45 18.18
C ALA A 351 9.65 3.23 19.33
N LEU A 352 9.14 3.12 20.56
CA LEU A 352 9.75 3.81 21.71
C LEU A 352 11.19 3.35 21.95
N TYR A 353 11.43 2.05 21.96
CA TYR A 353 12.79 1.53 22.15
C TYR A 353 13.71 1.91 20.99
N ALA A 354 13.27 1.77 19.74
CA ALA A 354 14.09 2.12 18.57
C ALA A 354 14.40 3.63 18.52
N LEU A 355 13.41 4.48 18.75
CA LEU A 355 13.59 5.94 18.77
C LEU A 355 14.43 6.38 19.97
N GLY A 356 14.23 5.77 21.14
CA GLY A 356 15.02 6.04 22.33
C GLY A 356 16.49 5.66 22.13
N LEU A 357 16.75 4.46 21.61
CA LEU A 357 18.09 4.01 21.26
C LEU A 357 18.72 4.92 20.20
N PHE A 358 17.98 5.25 19.14
CA PHE A 358 18.45 6.18 18.12
C PHE A 358 18.82 7.54 18.73
N ALA A 359 17.99 8.12 19.58
CA ALA A 359 18.25 9.40 20.23
C ALA A 359 19.51 9.37 21.10
N VAL A 360 19.70 8.30 21.89
CA VAL A 360 20.89 8.11 22.74
C VAL A 360 22.15 7.97 21.87
N LEU A 361 22.12 7.09 20.87
CA LEU A 361 23.25 6.87 19.96
C LEU A 361 23.59 8.13 19.17
N TYR A 362 22.57 8.84 18.70
CA TYR A 362 22.73 10.11 18.00
C TYR A 362 23.38 11.17 18.88
N ALA A 363 22.91 11.33 20.12
CA ALA A 363 23.49 12.27 21.07
C ALA A 363 24.94 11.91 21.41
N LEU A 364 25.24 10.63 21.60
CA LEU A 364 26.59 10.13 21.86
C LEU A 364 27.53 10.39 20.67
N ALA A 365 27.11 10.04 19.47
CA ALA A 365 27.88 10.26 18.25
C ALA A 365 28.17 11.76 18.03
N LYS A 366 27.17 12.61 18.25
CA LYS A 366 27.32 14.07 18.19
C LYS A 366 28.29 14.59 19.25
N PHE A 367 28.22 14.05 20.48
CA PHE A 367 29.13 14.42 21.56
C PHE A 367 30.58 14.04 21.24
N LEU A 368 30.80 12.81 20.75
CA LEU A 368 32.14 12.30 20.40
C LEU A 368 32.75 13.04 19.21
N ASN A 369 31.96 13.29 18.16
CA ASN A 369 32.48 13.90 16.93
C ASN A 369 32.50 15.43 16.95
N LYS A 370 31.90 16.08 17.97
CA LYS A 370 31.73 17.55 18.08
C LYS A 370 31.06 18.22 16.88
N GLU A 371 30.51 17.44 15.96
CA GLU A 371 29.78 17.87 14.78
C GLU A 371 28.36 17.32 14.81
N ASN A 372 27.43 18.04 14.17
CA ASN A 372 26.06 17.58 14.06
C ASN A 372 26.00 16.40 13.08
N THR A 373 26.10 15.18 13.60
CA THR A 373 26.18 13.94 12.81
C THR A 373 24.95 13.63 11.97
N PHE A 374 23.86 14.40 12.05
CA PHE A 374 22.68 14.20 11.19
C PHE A 374 22.97 14.46 9.71
N SER A 375 23.96 15.30 9.38
CA SER A 375 24.46 15.43 8.00
C SER A 375 25.28 14.22 7.53
N HIS A 376 25.58 13.28 8.43
CA HIS A 376 26.42 12.11 8.23
C HIS A 376 25.70 10.80 8.59
N VAL A 377 24.44 10.86 9.06
CA VAL A 377 23.56 9.69 9.06
C VAL A 377 23.33 9.38 7.58
N PRO A 378 23.61 8.14 7.11
CA PRO A 378 23.47 7.77 5.72
C PRO A 378 22.11 8.20 5.14
#